data_AF-A0A965HRS5-F1
#
_entry.id   AF-A0A965HRS5-F1
#
_cell.length_a   1.000
_cell.length_b   1.000
_cell.length_c   1.000
_cell.angle_alpha   90.00
_cell.angle_beta   90.00
_cell.angle_gamma   90.00
#
_symmetry.space_group_name_H-M   'P 1'
#
loop_
_entity.id
_entity.type
_entity.pdbx_description
1 polymer ?
#
loop_
_entity_poly.entity_id
_entity_poly.type
_entity_poly.pdbx_seq_one_letter_code
_entity_poly.pdbx_strand_id
1 'polypeptide(L)'
;MALKQSHQKIFKDFHFERWNEVKKCLESDEFDGFRLIYAITNPQKTEIVYIGDTEQGRDVRGRLKAHMKDREKVGHVENDSDVYIHIMVTEFAVLDAFEELNGSLPTLNKRKSQKHV
;
A
#
# COMPACT_ATOMS: atom_id res chain seq x y z
N MET A 1 -7.52 -21.74 -6.07
CA MET A 1 -6.18 -22.30 -5.78
C MET A 1 -5.54 -21.45 -4.69
N ALA A 2 -4.58 -21.99 -3.94
CA ALA A 2 -3.92 -21.24 -2.86
C ALA A 2 -2.63 -20.56 -3.34
N LEU A 3 -2.25 -19.44 -2.71
CA LEU A 3 -0.97 -18.76 -2.93
C LEU A 3 0.21 -19.70 -2.65
N LYS A 4 1.23 -19.70 -3.52
CA LYS A 4 2.46 -20.50 -3.32
C LYS A 4 3.06 -20.24 -1.93
N GLN A 5 3.54 -21.30 -1.25
CA GLN A 5 4.10 -21.19 0.10
C GLN A 5 5.27 -20.20 0.20
N SER A 6 6.16 -20.18 -0.80
CA SER A 6 7.27 -19.23 -0.86
C SER A 6 6.79 -17.77 -0.88
N HIS A 7 5.65 -17.49 -1.52
CA HIS A 7 5.07 -16.16 -1.60
C HIS A 7 4.31 -15.79 -0.32
N GLN A 8 3.60 -16.75 0.28
CA GLN A 8 3.01 -16.57 1.62
C GLN A 8 4.09 -16.21 2.66
N LYS A 9 5.28 -16.83 2.56
CA LYS A 9 6.40 -16.52 3.45
C LYS A 9 6.82 -15.06 3.33
N ILE A 10 6.89 -14.49 2.12
CA ILE A 10 7.20 -13.07 1.91
C ILE A 10 6.21 -12.18 2.66
N PHE A 11 4.90 -12.43 2.53
CA PHE A 11 3.91 -11.61 3.23
C PHE A 11 4.05 -11.70 4.75
N LYS A 12 4.32 -12.90 5.27
CA LYS A 12 4.51 -13.12 6.70
C LYS A 12 5.78 -12.45 7.23
N ASP A 13 6.92 -12.67 6.57
CA ASP A 13 8.24 -12.18 7.01
C ASP A 13 8.32 -10.65 7.00
N PHE A 14 7.65 -10.02 6.03
CA PHE A 14 7.70 -8.56 5.82
C PHE A 14 6.42 -7.86 6.29
N HIS A 15 5.55 -8.55 7.04
CA HIS A 15 4.33 -7.97 7.62
C HIS A 15 3.46 -7.23 6.59
N PHE A 16 3.25 -7.86 5.44
CA PHE A 16 2.25 -7.39 4.50
C PHE A 16 0.87 -7.78 4.99
N GLU A 17 -0.04 -6.83 4.98
CA GLU A 17 -1.45 -7.04 5.27
C GLU A 17 -2.25 -6.95 3.99
N ARG A 18 -3.29 -7.78 3.89
CA ARG A 18 -4.19 -7.73 2.74
C ARG A 18 -5.04 -6.46 2.88
N TRP A 19 -4.91 -5.55 1.92
CA TRP A 19 -5.78 -4.39 1.84
C TRP A 19 -7.13 -4.79 1.21
N ASN A 20 -7.16 -5.02 -0.10
CA ASN A 20 -8.35 -5.46 -0.81
C ASN A 20 -8.04 -5.95 -2.23
N GLU A 21 -9.07 -6.29 -2.99
CA GLU A 21 -8.95 -6.49 -4.44
C GLU A 21 -8.71 -5.15 -5.16
N VAL A 22 -8.01 -5.17 -6.30
CA VAL A 22 -7.64 -3.97 -7.08
C VAL A 22 -8.85 -3.06 -7.30
N LYS A 23 -10.00 -3.61 -7.71
CA LYS A 23 -11.21 -2.80 -7.94
C LYS A 23 -11.61 -1.98 -6.71
N LYS A 24 -11.63 -2.60 -5.53
CA LYS A 24 -12.01 -1.94 -4.27
C LYS A 24 -10.95 -0.95 -3.81
N CYS A 25 -9.67 -1.27 -4.02
CA CYS A 25 -8.57 -0.34 -3.73
C CYS A 25 -8.67 0.93 -4.59
N LEU A 26 -9.14 0.81 -5.84
CA LEU A 26 -9.35 1.95 -6.74
C LEU A 26 -10.53 2.85 -6.36
N GLU A 27 -11.47 2.33 -5.58
CA GLU A 27 -12.67 3.03 -5.09
C GLU A 27 -12.45 3.69 -3.70
N SER A 28 -11.34 3.37 -3.03
CA SER A 28 -10.97 3.87 -1.69
C SER A 28 -9.88 4.96 -1.76
N ASP A 29 -9.86 5.84 -0.77
CA ASP A 29 -8.84 6.86 -0.51
C ASP A 29 -8.01 6.57 0.77
N GLU A 30 -8.23 5.41 1.40
CA GLU A 30 -7.67 5.01 2.70
C GLU A 30 -6.15 5.20 2.82
N PHE A 31 -5.41 4.95 1.74
CA PHE A 31 -3.94 5.07 1.71
C PHE A 31 -3.42 6.17 0.78
N ASP A 32 -4.26 7.12 0.42
CA ASP A 32 -3.81 8.30 -0.34
C ASP A 32 -2.81 9.11 0.51
N GLY A 33 -1.66 9.45 -0.09
CA GLY A 33 -0.59 10.19 0.58
C GLY A 33 0.29 9.37 1.53
N PHE A 34 -0.01 8.09 1.75
CA PHE A 34 0.85 7.22 2.56
C PHE A 34 2.05 6.72 1.78
N ARG A 35 3.20 6.68 2.45
CA ARG A 35 4.40 5.98 1.97
C ARG A 35 4.31 4.51 2.37
N LEU A 36 4.21 3.63 1.39
CA LEU A 36 3.97 2.21 1.59
C LEU A 36 4.71 1.38 0.56
N ILE A 37 4.92 0.11 0.89
CA ILE A 37 5.26 -0.93 -0.08
C ILE A 37 3.97 -1.70 -0.35
N TYR A 38 3.68 -2.01 -1.60
CA TYR A 38 2.54 -2.83 -1.99
C TYR A 38 2.97 -4.00 -2.87
N ALA A 39 2.23 -5.08 -2.75
CA ALA A 39 2.37 -6.28 -3.56
C ALA A 39 1.03 -6.61 -4.21
N ILE A 40 1.07 -7.11 -5.45
CA ILE A 40 -0.13 -7.49 -6.20
C ILE A 40 -0.03 -8.96 -6.57
N THR A 41 -1.10 -9.71 -6.37
CA THR A 41 -1.20 -11.09 -6.85
C THR A 41 -1.66 -11.16 -8.29
N ASN A 42 -1.51 -12.31 -8.95
CA ASN A 42 -2.29 -12.57 -10.16
C ASN A 42 -3.80 -12.69 -9.84
N PRO A 43 -4.69 -12.66 -10.87
CA PRO A 43 -6.14 -12.80 -10.70
C PRO A 43 -6.56 -14.07 -9.96
N GLN A 44 -5.83 -15.17 -10.20
CA GLN A 44 -6.11 -16.47 -9.56
C GLN A 44 -5.61 -16.55 -8.11
N LYS A 45 -4.93 -15.50 -7.61
CA LYS A 45 -4.41 -15.38 -6.23
C LYS A 45 -3.42 -16.50 -5.85
N THR A 46 -2.70 -17.01 -6.84
CA THR A 46 -1.74 -18.10 -6.68
C THR A 46 -0.30 -17.62 -6.60
N GLU A 47 -0.01 -16.41 -7.07
CA GLU A 47 1.33 -15.86 -7.18
C GLU A 47 1.34 -14.35 -6.91
N ILE A 48 2.49 -13.82 -6.51
CA ILE A 48 2.79 -12.39 -6.41
C ILE A 48 3.43 -12.06 -7.74
N VAL A 49 2.83 -11.14 -8.49
CA VAL A 49 3.29 -10.77 -9.84
C VAL A 49 3.99 -9.42 -9.85
N TYR A 50 3.80 -8.63 -8.79
CA TYR A 50 4.40 -7.31 -8.69
C TYR A 50 4.62 -6.92 -7.23
N ILE A 51 5.75 -6.30 -6.94
CA ILE A 51 6.01 -5.56 -5.70
C ILE A 51 6.53 -4.20 -6.12
N GLY A 52 6.01 -3.15 -5.51
CA GLY A 52 6.51 -1.80 -5.70
C GLY A 52 6.23 -0.94 -4.48
N ASP A 53 6.65 0.30 -4.54
CA ASP A 53 6.48 1.28 -3.49
C ASP A 53 5.73 2.51 -4.01
N THR A 54 5.16 3.25 -3.06
CA THR A 54 4.73 4.62 -3.30
C THR A 54 5.89 5.56 -3.00
N GLU A 55 6.09 6.52 -3.90
CA GLU A 55 7.06 7.58 -3.78
C GLU A 55 6.35 8.94 -3.77
N GLN A 56 7.12 9.98 -3.49
CA GLN A 56 6.73 11.38 -3.61
C GLN A 56 5.89 11.68 -4.85
N GLY A 57 4.69 12.21 -4.60
CA GLY A 57 3.72 12.60 -5.63
C GLY A 57 3.06 11.44 -6.39
N ARG A 58 3.26 10.18 -5.98
CA ARG A 58 2.68 8.99 -6.63
C ARG A 58 1.95 8.12 -5.61
N ASP A 59 0.64 8.33 -5.52
CA ASP A 59 -0.28 7.55 -4.67
C ASP A 59 -0.40 6.10 -5.16
N VAL A 60 -0.70 5.18 -4.22
CA VAL A 60 -0.88 3.76 -4.54
C VAL A 60 -2.01 3.58 -5.56
N ARG A 61 -3.08 4.38 -5.46
CA ARG A 61 -4.21 4.34 -6.39
C ARG A 61 -3.81 4.73 -7.81
N GLY A 62 -3.05 5.80 -8.00
CA GLY A 62 -2.53 6.19 -9.31
C GLY A 62 -1.62 5.12 -9.90
N ARG A 63 -0.81 4.46 -9.06
CA ARG A 63 0.02 3.31 -9.47
C ARG A 63 -0.81 2.11 -9.91
N LEU A 64 -1.85 1.76 -9.17
CA LEU A 64 -2.78 0.69 -9.56
C LEU A 64 -3.50 1.03 -10.87
N LYS A 65 -3.97 2.27 -11.05
CA LYS A 65 -4.56 2.74 -12.32
C LYS A 65 -3.58 2.63 -13.48
N ALA A 66 -2.29 2.94 -13.26
CA ALA A 66 -1.26 2.80 -14.27
C ALA A 66 -1.02 1.33 -14.62
N HIS A 67 -0.95 0.45 -13.63
CA HIS A 67 -0.79 -0.99 -13.86
C HIS A 67 -1.94 -1.59 -14.67
N MET A 68 -3.18 -1.19 -14.39
CA MET A 68 -4.36 -1.64 -15.15
C MET A 68 -4.39 -1.15 -16.61
N LYS A 69 -3.67 -0.07 -16.92
CA LYS A 69 -3.60 0.50 -18.29
C LYS A 69 -2.36 0.06 -19.06
N ASP A 70 -1.41 -0.57 -18.38
CA ASP A 70 -0.13 -0.99 -18.94
C ASP A 70 -0.31 -2.30 -19.71
N ARG A 71 -0.06 -2.27 -21.02
CA ARG A 71 -0.26 -3.42 -21.92
C ARG A 71 0.58 -4.63 -21.50
N GLU A 72 1.75 -4.42 -20.92
CA GLU A 72 2.63 -5.51 -20.49
C GLU A 72 2.09 -6.22 -19.24
N LYS A 73 1.14 -5.61 -18.52
CA LYS A 73 0.58 -6.14 -17.27
C LYS A 73 -0.83 -6.69 -17.42
N VAL A 74 -1.47 -6.48 -18.58
CA VAL A 74 -2.78 -7.07 -18.91
C VAL A 74 -2.68 -8.60 -18.82
N GLY A 75 -3.66 -9.22 -18.15
CA GLY A 75 -3.69 -10.66 -17.85
C GLY A 75 -2.89 -11.07 -16.61
N HIS A 76 -2.03 -10.19 -16.10
CA HIS A 76 -1.25 -10.43 -14.87
C HIS A 76 -1.77 -9.64 -13.68
N VAL A 77 -2.28 -8.41 -13.90
CA VAL A 77 -2.91 -7.58 -12.87
C VAL A 77 -4.30 -7.19 -13.37
N GLU A 78 -5.33 -7.63 -12.66
CA GLU A 78 -6.73 -7.39 -13.01
C GLU A 78 -7.55 -6.96 -11.79
N ASN A 79 -8.82 -6.59 -12.00
CA ASN A 79 -9.72 -6.10 -10.96
C ASN A 79 -9.87 -7.03 -9.74
N ASP A 80 -9.75 -8.35 -9.95
CA ASP A 80 -9.87 -9.41 -8.96
C ASP A 80 -8.52 -9.81 -8.31
N SER A 81 -7.41 -9.21 -8.75
CA SER A 81 -6.10 -9.38 -8.12
C SER A 81 -6.13 -8.79 -6.71
N ASP A 82 -5.49 -9.45 -5.75
CA ASP A 82 -5.38 -8.93 -4.39
C ASP A 82 -4.18 -7.97 -4.28
N VAL A 83 -4.39 -6.87 -3.57
CA VAL A 83 -3.36 -5.90 -3.17
C VAL A 83 -3.06 -6.10 -1.69
N TYR A 84 -1.77 -6.27 -1.40
CA TYR A 84 -1.23 -6.32 -0.05
C TYR A 84 -0.37 -5.09 0.17
N ILE A 85 -0.36 -4.55 1.38
CA ILE A 85 0.40 -3.34 1.73
C ILE A 85 1.23 -3.56 2.99
N HIS A 86 2.31 -2.81 3.08
CA HIS A 86 3.11 -2.61 4.26
C HIS A 86 3.30 -1.10 4.42
N ILE A 87 2.68 -0.51 5.44
CA ILE A 87 2.76 0.94 5.70
C ILE A 87 4.12 1.22 6.32
N MET A 88 4.92 2.04 5.65
CA MET A 88 6.16 2.53 6.24
C MET A 88 5.80 3.66 7.20
N VAL A 89 5.88 3.40 8.50
CA VAL A 89 5.55 4.38 9.53
C VAL A 89 6.50 5.58 9.40
N THR A 90 5.96 6.71 8.95
CA THR A 90 6.69 7.98 8.88
C THR A 90 6.47 8.78 10.16
N GLU A 91 7.43 9.64 10.50
CA GLU A 91 7.31 10.57 11.65
C GLU A 91 5.99 11.36 11.62
N PHE A 92 5.56 11.80 10.43
CA PHE A 92 4.29 12.49 10.25
C PHE A 92 3.10 11.64 10.73
N ALA A 93 2.98 10.39 10.28
CA ALA A 93 1.86 9.52 10.65
C ALA A 93 1.79 9.23 12.16
N VAL A 94 2.95 9.09 12.82
CA VAL A 94 3.02 8.90 14.27
C VAL A 94 2.56 10.16 15.00
N LEU A 95 2.99 11.34 14.55
CA LEU A 95 2.61 12.61 15.17
C LEU A 95 1.15 12.95 14.93
N ASP A 96 0.61 12.60 13.77
CA ASP A 96 -0.79 12.79 13.41
C ASP A 96 -1.71 11.93 14.29
N ALA A 97 -1.43 10.62 14.37
CA ALA A 97 -2.16 9.72 15.26
C ALA A 97 -2.02 10.11 16.74
N PHE A 98 -0.84 10.57 17.16
CA PHE A 98 -0.64 11.08 18.52
C PHE A 98 -1.54 12.29 18.79
N GLU A 99 -1.62 13.23 17.86
CA GLU A 99 -2.46 14.42 18.00
C GLU A 99 -3.95 14.09 17.99
N GLU A 100 -4.41 13.17 17.14
CA GLU A 100 -5.80 12.71 17.16
C GLU A 100 -6.18 12.09 18.52
N LEU A 101 -5.29 11.30 19.11
CA LEU A 101 -5.53 10.63 20.39
C LEU A 101 -5.42 11.56 21.60
N ASN A 102 -4.52 12.55 21.56
CA ASN A 102 -4.17 13.38 22.71
C ASN A 102 -4.58 14.84 22.59
N GLY A 103 -5.17 15.24 21.46
CA GLY A 103 -5.57 16.62 21.15
C GLY A 103 -4.41 17.61 21.00
N SER A 104 -3.16 17.12 20.99
CA SER A 104 -1.96 17.95 20.89
C SER A 104 -0.77 17.14 20.41
N LEU A 105 0.25 17.82 19.86
CA LEU A 105 1.53 17.19 19.55
C LEU A 105 2.34 16.86 20.81
N PRO A 106 3.28 15.91 20.75
CA PRO A 106 4.24 15.69 21.83
C PRO A 106 4.95 17.00 22.19
N THR A 107 5.30 17.17 23.47
CA THR A 107 5.77 18.45 24.04
C THR A 107 6.92 19.12 23.28
N LEU A 108 7.80 18.34 22.66
CA LEU A 108 8.96 18.85 21.90
C LEU A 108 8.71 19.00 20.40
N ASN A 109 7.61 18.46 19.89
CA ASN A 109 7.23 18.55 18.49
C ASN A 109 6.44 19.84 18.26
N LYS A 110 7.10 20.86 17.72
CA LYS A 110 6.48 22.17 17.45
C LYS A 110 5.58 22.20 16.22
N ARG A 111 5.75 21.24 15.31
CA ARG A 111 4.98 21.12 14.06
C ARG A 111 5.00 19.69 13.57
N LYS A 112 3.94 19.29 12.89
CA LYS A 112 3.97 18.12 11.99
C LYS A 112 4.71 18.52 10.73
N SER A 113 5.94 18.05 10.59
CA SER A 113 6.63 18.19 9.33
C SER A 113 6.15 17.06 8.45
N GLN A 114 5.29 17.35 7.47
CA GLN A 114 5.29 16.52 6.27
C GLN A 114 6.68 16.71 5.66
N LYS A 115 7.65 15.86 6.06
CA LYS A 115 8.94 15.80 5.37
C LYS A 115 8.58 15.46 3.95
N HIS A 116 8.77 16.45 3.06
CA HIS A 116 8.23 16.50 1.71
C HIS A 116 7.96 15.10 1.17
N VAL A 117 6.65 14.81 1.17
CA VAL A 117 5.99 13.57 0.78
C VAL A 117 6.32 13.26 -0.64
#